data_AF-A0A9N9A643-F1
#
_entry.id   AF-A0A9N9A643-F1
#
_cell.length_a   1.000
_cell.length_b   1.000
_cell.length_c   1.000
_cell.angle_alpha   90.00
_cell.angle_beta   90.00
_cell.angle_gamma   90.00
#
_symmetry.space_group_name_H-M   'P 1'
#
loop_
_entity.id
_entity.type
_entity.pdbx_description
1 polymer ?
#
loop_
_entity_poly.entity_id
_entity_poly.type
_entity_poly.pdbx_seq_one_letter_code
_entity_poly.pdbx_strand_id
1 'polypeptide(L)'
;MNPQYHHYIPRFLLRNFAIDKYERVFEGNIKQQQRKGRRKNKGLKKESRRKAEILQTYDRKKEQLGTSLIGETYGYRDMYKDFNNNDVMHVEEKLSKLECRASKTIKDILEASQEQNQVVLLRKDLEDLRKFIFIMNYRNGHRWRQFTGANFDPSTRSMVKDFMQQQNLKRPEEVWLQNIREILDTPHHEVKDNMKIFKVDRDDYKQRMIEYFLVIWQAGENDEFIVTSNGFGIFEGVTGTIFGSPFGFAYHSFYVISPKLVLVLCPSFFRKEVGQTEILYKMFNGQRSIFENVPHPAAIPKHVGRVNASRSGSNDEPKFDITNLTDPFDLKSHLFDAALKANGIKRHMNDEFTFSFVKIDSATVHLVNAILLNEVGPDLVLTFVSHSYLYKTIVKYHNHYEDSAKKDFTNLKKKLRTELNRTHEDDLHLRKNVPASSTFTWNVREMIKNHDKY
;
A
#
# COMPACT_ATOMS: atom_id res chain seq x y z
N MET A 1 17.91 12.90 -25.01
CA MET A 1 16.66 12.92 -24.21
C MET A 1 16.98 13.46 -22.83
N ASN A 2 16.12 14.32 -22.26
CA ASN A 2 16.33 14.81 -20.90
C ASN A 2 15.99 13.74 -19.86
N PRO A 3 16.72 13.67 -18.74
CA PRO A 3 16.39 12.76 -17.64
C PRO A 3 14.98 13.06 -17.10
N GLN A 4 14.18 12.02 -16.89
CA GLN A 4 12.82 12.13 -16.34
C GLN A 4 12.77 11.55 -14.94
N TYR A 5 12.17 12.27 -13.99
CA TYR A 5 11.96 11.74 -12.64
C TYR A 5 10.72 10.84 -12.62
N HIS A 6 10.89 9.59 -12.21
CA HIS A 6 9.85 8.58 -12.15
C HIS A 6 9.59 8.17 -10.70
N HIS A 7 8.33 8.24 -10.29
CA HIS A 7 7.92 7.85 -8.95
C HIS A 7 7.69 6.34 -8.86
N TYR A 8 8.19 5.72 -7.80
CA TYR A 8 7.77 4.36 -7.43
C TYR A 8 6.62 4.37 -6.41
N ILE A 9 6.44 5.46 -5.66
CA ILE A 9 5.19 5.76 -4.93
C ILE A 9 4.45 6.89 -5.67
N PRO A 10 3.27 6.63 -6.28
CA PRO A 10 2.55 7.59 -7.10
C PRO A 10 2.20 8.86 -6.34
N ARG A 11 2.23 9.97 -7.05
CA ARG A 11 1.84 11.27 -6.52
C ARG A 11 0.39 11.28 -6.01
N PHE A 12 -0.53 10.58 -6.67
CA PHE A 12 -1.94 10.54 -6.23
C PHE A 12 -2.08 9.96 -4.81
N LEU A 13 -1.22 9.00 -4.46
CA LEU A 13 -1.21 8.38 -3.15
C LEU A 13 -0.52 9.27 -2.12
N LEU A 14 0.63 9.86 -2.47
CA LEU A 14 1.36 10.80 -1.60
C LEU A 14 0.52 12.03 -1.25
N ARG A 15 -0.36 12.46 -2.15
CA ARG A 15 -1.34 13.51 -1.88
C ARG A 15 -2.30 13.20 -0.73
N ASN A 16 -2.41 11.95 -0.28
CA ASN A 16 -3.17 11.61 0.93
C ASN A 16 -2.41 11.91 2.22
N PHE A 17 -1.12 12.23 2.14
CA PHE A 17 -0.24 12.59 3.26
C PHE A 17 0.18 14.07 3.23
N ALA A 18 -0.31 14.82 2.24
CA ALA A 18 0.13 16.18 2.00
C ALA A 18 -0.42 17.14 3.07
N ILE A 19 0.47 17.80 3.81
CA ILE A 19 0.11 18.61 4.98
C ILE A 19 -0.66 19.88 4.63
N ASP A 20 -0.55 20.37 3.40
CA ASP A 20 -1.31 21.50 2.85
C ASP A 20 -2.79 21.16 2.56
N LYS A 21 -3.16 19.88 2.67
CA LYS A 21 -4.56 19.43 2.76
C LYS A 21 -5.09 19.38 4.20
N TYR A 22 -4.20 19.24 5.18
CA TYR A 22 -4.50 19.16 6.60
C TYR A 22 -4.14 20.48 7.30
N GLU A 23 -4.75 21.60 6.86
CA GLU A 23 -4.50 22.90 7.49
C GLU A 23 -5.09 22.93 8.91
N ARG A 24 -4.26 23.17 9.93
CA ARG A 24 -4.73 23.64 11.24
C ARG A 24 -5.12 25.12 11.09
N VAL A 25 -6.40 25.42 10.90
CA VAL A 25 -6.86 26.82 10.84
C VAL A 25 -7.37 27.27 12.21
N PHE A 26 -6.79 28.34 12.75
CA PHE A 26 -7.25 29.03 13.97
C PHE A 26 -8.48 29.91 13.65
N GLU A 27 -9.63 29.69 14.29
CA GLU A 27 -10.88 30.45 14.02
C GLU A 27 -10.73 31.98 14.18
N GLY A 28 -9.80 32.45 15.03
CA GLY A 28 -9.51 33.88 15.20
C GLY A 28 -9.06 34.58 13.91
N ASN A 29 -8.46 33.85 12.97
CA ASN A 29 -8.04 34.40 11.67
C ASN A 29 -9.21 34.59 10.69
N ILE A 30 -10.34 33.90 10.85
CA ILE A 30 -11.48 34.01 9.93
C ILE A 30 -12.11 35.41 10.00
N LYS A 31 -12.33 35.92 11.22
CA LYS A 31 -12.94 37.25 11.42
C LYS A 31 -11.98 38.40 11.08
N GLN A 32 -10.67 38.21 11.23
CA GLN A 32 -9.67 39.22 10.86
C GLN A 32 -9.35 39.23 9.35
N GLN A 33 -9.32 38.06 8.69
CA GLN A 33 -9.11 37.97 7.24
C GLN A 33 -10.33 38.40 6.43
N GLN A 34 -11.57 38.13 6.90
CA GLN A 34 -12.77 38.66 6.24
C GLN A 34 -12.87 40.19 6.32
N ARG A 35 -12.35 40.81 7.40
CA ARG A 35 -12.29 42.27 7.54
C ARG A 35 -11.16 42.91 6.72
N LYS A 36 -10.00 42.25 6.56
CA LYS A 36 -8.89 42.76 5.73
C LYS A 36 -9.01 42.45 4.23
N GLY A 37 -9.73 41.39 3.85
CA GLY A 37 -9.89 40.96 2.45
C GLY A 37 -10.81 41.84 1.60
N ARG A 38 -11.70 42.62 2.23
CA ARG A 38 -12.64 43.50 1.51
C ARG A 38 -12.02 44.78 0.94
N ARG A 39 -10.79 45.14 1.33
CA ARG A 39 -10.14 46.40 0.92
C ARG A 39 -8.95 46.25 -0.03
N LYS A 40 -8.52 45.04 -0.42
CA LYS A 40 -7.26 44.85 -1.19
C LYS A 40 -7.32 43.99 -2.46
N ASN A 41 -8.50 43.65 -2.99
CA ASN A 41 -8.59 42.93 -4.27
C ASN A 41 -9.25 43.76 -5.37
N LYS A 42 -8.56 44.80 -5.82
CA LYS A 42 -8.63 45.29 -7.20
C LYS A 42 -7.21 45.27 -7.75
N GLY A 43 -6.83 44.20 -8.47
CA GLY A 43 -5.61 44.22 -9.28
C GLY A 43 -4.62 43.06 -9.18
N LEU A 44 -5.01 41.84 -8.79
CA LEU A 44 -4.13 40.66 -8.96
C LEU A 44 -4.82 39.60 -9.81
N LYS A 45 -4.26 39.40 -11.01
CA LYS A 45 -4.63 38.34 -11.97
C LYS A 45 -4.63 37.00 -11.25
N LYS A 46 -5.68 36.23 -11.54
CA LYS A 46 -5.99 34.91 -11.00
C LYS A 46 -5.05 33.86 -11.60
N GLU A 47 -3.77 33.90 -11.23
CA GLU A 47 -2.91 32.72 -11.42
C GLU A 47 -3.35 31.66 -10.42
N SER A 48 -3.74 30.50 -10.94
CA SER A 48 -4.12 29.32 -10.17
C SER A 48 -2.96 28.97 -9.23
N ARG A 49 -3.07 29.33 -7.94
CA ARG A 49 -2.19 28.81 -6.90
C ARG A 49 -2.43 27.31 -6.79
N ARG A 50 -1.71 26.50 -7.57
CA ARG A 50 -1.54 25.08 -7.25
C ARG A 50 -0.99 25.04 -5.83
N LYS A 51 -1.77 24.53 -4.88
CA LYS A 51 -1.30 24.32 -3.51
C LYS A 51 0.01 23.54 -3.58
N ALA A 52 1.00 23.96 -2.81
CA ALA A 52 2.29 23.29 -2.79
C ALA A 52 2.07 21.90 -2.18
N GLU A 53 2.09 20.86 -3.01
CA GLU A 53 1.97 19.44 -2.64
C GLU A 53 3.15 19.03 -1.74
N ILE A 54 3.07 19.33 -0.45
CA ILE A 54 4.17 19.22 0.52
C ILE A 54 3.93 18.05 1.49
N LEU A 55 4.95 17.23 1.69
CA LEU A 55 4.97 16.15 2.69
C LEU A 55 5.76 16.57 3.92
N GLN A 56 5.36 16.10 5.11
CA GLN A 56 6.26 16.02 6.26
C GLN A 56 7.11 14.76 6.14
N THR A 57 8.42 14.93 6.24
CA THR A 57 9.38 13.85 6.01
C THR A 57 10.51 13.81 7.03
N TYR A 58 11.03 12.60 7.25
CA TYR A 58 12.32 12.38 7.88
C TYR A 58 13.23 11.60 6.93
N ASP A 59 14.33 12.22 6.52
CA ASP A 59 15.41 11.58 5.77
C ASP A 59 16.40 11.00 6.79
N ARG A 60 16.43 9.68 6.91
CA ARG A 60 17.29 8.98 7.87
C ARG A 60 18.76 9.13 7.53
N LYS A 61 19.10 9.12 6.23
CA LYS A 61 20.49 9.22 5.77
C LYS A 61 21.09 10.58 6.11
N LYS A 62 20.30 11.65 5.97
CA LYS A 62 20.70 13.02 6.31
C LYS A 62 20.38 13.39 7.77
N GLU A 63 19.74 12.49 8.50
CA GLU A 63 19.15 12.73 9.81
C GLU A 63 18.31 14.01 9.88
N GLN A 64 17.55 14.29 8.82
CA GLN A 64 16.86 15.56 8.64
C GLN A 64 15.35 15.38 8.77
N LEU A 65 14.78 16.04 9.77
CA LEU A 65 13.34 16.23 9.91
C LEU A 65 12.96 17.52 9.17
N GLY A 66 11.92 17.47 8.34
CA GLY A 66 11.49 18.66 7.59
C GLY A 66 10.35 18.34 6.64
N THR A 67 10.32 19.07 5.52
CA THR A 67 9.29 18.92 4.48
C THR A 67 9.92 18.70 3.12
N SER A 68 9.25 17.94 2.25
CA SER A 68 9.67 17.71 0.87
C SER A 68 8.51 17.94 -0.12
N LEU A 69 8.85 18.24 -1.37
CA LEU A 69 7.86 18.29 -2.45
C LEU A 69 7.49 16.87 -2.88
N ILE A 70 6.19 16.62 -3.09
CA ILE A 70 5.71 15.33 -3.62
C ILE A 70 6.43 14.98 -4.91
N GLY A 71 6.66 15.95 -5.81
CA GLY A 71 7.32 15.75 -7.10
C GLY A 71 8.80 15.37 -7.03
N GLU A 72 9.42 15.44 -5.85
CA GLU A 72 10.85 15.15 -5.63
C GLU A 72 11.07 14.01 -4.63
N THR A 73 9.99 13.37 -4.17
CA THR A 73 10.03 12.31 -3.15
C THR A 73 9.60 10.97 -3.75
N TYR A 74 10.23 9.88 -3.29
CA TYR A 74 9.90 8.50 -3.67
C TYR A 74 9.99 8.20 -5.18
N GLY A 75 11.08 8.61 -5.80
CA GLY A 75 11.36 8.35 -7.20
C GLY A 75 12.85 8.37 -7.55
N TYR A 76 13.15 7.90 -8.76
CA TYR A 76 14.49 7.91 -9.34
C TYR A 76 14.43 8.45 -10.78
N ARG A 77 15.56 8.92 -11.29
CA ARG A 77 15.65 9.35 -12.68
C ARG A 77 15.68 8.14 -13.61
N ASP A 78 14.91 8.23 -14.69
CA ASP A 78 14.88 7.28 -15.81
C ASP A 78 14.57 5.82 -15.40
N MET A 79 13.90 5.65 -14.26
CA MET A 79 13.64 4.34 -13.64
C MET A 79 12.94 3.32 -14.57
N TYR A 80 11.99 3.79 -15.39
CA TYR A 80 11.19 2.94 -16.28
C TYR A 80 11.54 3.10 -17.76
N LYS A 81 12.66 3.77 -18.09
CA LYS A 81 13.08 3.89 -19.50
C LYS A 81 13.71 2.59 -19.97
N ASP A 82 13.13 2.00 -21.01
CA ASP A 82 13.72 0.85 -21.69
C ASP A 82 14.48 1.32 -22.93
N PHE A 83 15.78 1.61 -22.76
CA PHE A 83 16.63 2.08 -23.86
C PHE A 83 16.88 1.03 -24.94
N ASN A 84 16.53 -0.24 -24.70
CA ASN A 84 16.67 -1.32 -25.66
C ASN A 84 15.38 -1.58 -26.46
N ASN A 85 14.31 -0.83 -26.17
CA ASN A 85 13.03 -0.89 -26.87
C ASN A 85 12.85 0.31 -27.82
N ASN A 86 12.16 0.10 -28.93
CA ASN A 86 11.78 1.17 -29.86
C ASN A 86 10.88 2.22 -29.18
N ASP A 87 9.98 1.76 -28.29
CA ASP A 87 9.20 2.63 -27.42
C ASP A 87 9.83 2.64 -26.02
N VAL A 88 10.71 3.63 -25.81
CA VAL A 88 11.46 3.80 -24.56
C VAL A 88 10.54 3.99 -23.34
N MET A 89 9.33 4.53 -23.53
CA MET A 89 8.43 4.90 -22.44
C MET A 89 7.26 3.93 -22.25
N HIS A 90 7.25 2.80 -22.97
CA HIS A 90 6.13 1.86 -22.96
C HIS A 90 5.75 1.35 -21.55
N VAL A 91 6.73 1.15 -20.66
CA VAL A 91 6.49 0.71 -19.27
C VAL A 91 5.80 1.82 -18.47
N GLU A 92 6.31 3.05 -18.55
CA GLU A 92 5.71 4.22 -17.89
C GLU A 92 4.28 4.47 -18.38
N GLU A 93 4.02 4.33 -19.68
CA GLU A 93 2.66 4.49 -20.23
C GLU A 93 1.70 3.46 -19.64
N LYS A 94 2.11 2.18 -19.55
CA LYS A 94 1.28 1.12 -18.95
C LYS A 94 1.06 1.33 -17.45
N LEU A 95 2.10 1.75 -16.73
CA LEU A 95 1.99 2.12 -15.31
C LEU A 95 0.98 3.25 -15.13
N SER A 96 1.04 4.31 -15.95
CA SER A 96 0.11 5.45 -15.85
C SER A 96 -1.36 5.03 -16.02
N LYS A 97 -1.64 4.06 -16.90
CA LYS A 97 -2.99 3.51 -17.11
C LYS A 97 -3.49 2.75 -15.88
N LEU A 98 -2.64 1.91 -15.29
CA LEU A 98 -2.98 1.20 -14.05
C LEU A 98 -3.19 2.17 -12.89
N GLU A 99 -2.27 3.13 -12.72
CA GLU A 99 -2.35 4.15 -11.67
C GLU A 99 -3.63 4.98 -11.79
N CYS A 100 -4.04 5.36 -13.01
CA CYS A 100 -5.29 6.07 -13.23
C CYS A 100 -6.50 5.26 -12.73
N ARG A 101 -6.57 3.96 -13.07
CA ARG A 101 -7.68 3.09 -12.63
C ARG A 101 -7.66 2.86 -11.12
N ALA A 102 -6.50 2.50 -10.55
CA ALA A 102 -6.35 2.30 -9.12
C ALA A 102 -6.60 3.58 -8.30
N SER A 103 -6.29 4.76 -8.84
CA SER A 103 -6.54 6.04 -8.16
C SER A 103 -8.02 6.30 -7.93
N LYS A 104 -8.89 5.85 -8.86
CA LYS A 104 -10.34 5.95 -8.73
C LYS A 104 -10.83 5.01 -7.62
N THR A 105 -10.44 3.74 -7.67
CA THR A 105 -10.79 2.75 -6.64
C THR A 105 -10.33 3.19 -5.24
N ILE A 106 -9.09 3.71 -5.11
CA ILE A 106 -8.57 4.19 -3.81
C ILE A 106 -9.34 5.43 -3.35
N LYS A 107 -9.71 6.34 -4.26
CA LYS A 107 -10.55 7.50 -3.92
C LYS A 107 -11.91 7.05 -3.40
N ASP A 108 -12.56 6.11 -4.06
CA ASP A 108 -13.87 5.57 -3.65
C ASP A 108 -13.78 4.93 -2.24
N ILE A 109 -12.70 4.17 -1.98
CA ILE A 109 -12.42 3.61 -0.65
C ILE A 109 -12.27 4.71 0.40
N LEU A 110 -11.53 5.78 0.10
CA LEU A 110 -11.29 6.89 1.03
C LEU A 110 -12.57 7.66 1.33
N GLU A 111 -13.33 8.03 0.30
CA GLU A 111 -14.60 8.76 0.45
C GLU A 111 -15.63 7.92 1.23
N ALA A 112 -15.76 6.63 0.91
CA ALA A 112 -16.64 5.73 1.66
C ALA A 112 -16.21 5.60 3.12
N SER A 113 -14.91 5.58 3.44
CA SER A 113 -14.44 5.44 4.83
C SER A 113 -14.76 6.61 5.76
N GLN A 114 -15.10 7.77 5.18
CA GLN A 114 -15.43 8.99 5.91
C GLN A 114 -16.92 9.05 6.28
N GLU A 115 -17.79 8.48 5.44
CA GLU A 115 -19.24 8.60 5.58
C GLU A 115 -19.93 7.26 5.90
N GLN A 116 -19.30 6.13 5.58
CA GLN A 116 -19.87 4.80 5.62
C GLN A 116 -18.98 3.83 6.42
N ASN A 117 -19.54 2.68 6.79
CA ASN A 117 -18.81 1.60 7.46
C ASN A 117 -18.33 0.50 6.48
N GLN A 118 -18.61 0.66 5.19
CA GLN A 118 -18.27 -0.30 4.15
C GLN A 118 -18.10 0.38 2.78
N VAL A 119 -17.50 -0.33 1.83
CA VAL A 119 -17.36 0.08 0.44
C VAL A 119 -17.69 -1.10 -0.48
N VAL A 120 -18.34 -0.84 -1.61
CA VAL A 120 -18.63 -1.84 -2.64
C VAL A 120 -17.70 -1.61 -3.82
N LEU A 121 -16.94 -2.63 -4.20
CA LEU A 121 -16.03 -2.60 -5.34
C LEU A 121 -16.47 -3.62 -6.39
N LEU A 122 -16.35 -3.26 -7.67
CA LEU A 122 -16.56 -4.23 -8.75
C LEU A 122 -15.32 -5.13 -8.89
N ARG A 123 -15.53 -6.35 -9.40
CA ARG A 123 -14.44 -7.28 -9.70
C ARG A 123 -13.32 -6.62 -10.49
N LYS A 124 -13.65 -5.94 -11.59
CA LYS A 124 -12.66 -5.27 -12.44
C LYS A 124 -11.78 -4.26 -11.66
N ASP A 125 -12.41 -3.50 -10.76
CA ASP A 125 -11.73 -2.46 -9.99
C ASP A 125 -10.86 -3.09 -8.89
N LEU A 126 -11.30 -4.22 -8.33
CA LEU A 126 -10.53 -5.04 -7.38
C LEU A 126 -9.34 -5.73 -8.05
N GLU A 127 -9.49 -6.25 -9.26
CA GLU A 127 -8.41 -6.87 -10.04
C GLU A 127 -7.34 -5.83 -10.42
N ASP A 128 -7.75 -4.63 -10.85
CA ASP A 128 -6.84 -3.50 -11.07
C ASP A 128 -6.14 -3.07 -9.76
N LEU A 129 -6.88 -2.99 -8.64
CA LEU A 129 -6.30 -2.67 -7.33
C LEU A 129 -5.24 -3.70 -6.90
N ARG A 130 -5.50 -4.99 -7.11
CA ARG A 130 -4.54 -6.07 -6.81
C ARG A 130 -3.27 -5.96 -7.64
N LYS A 131 -3.40 -5.75 -8.96
CA LYS A 131 -2.26 -5.46 -9.82
C LYS A 131 -1.49 -4.24 -9.31
N PHE A 132 -2.18 -3.17 -8.96
CA PHE A 132 -1.57 -1.94 -8.47
C PHE A 132 -0.75 -2.18 -7.20
N ILE A 133 -1.32 -2.79 -6.16
CA ILE A 133 -0.59 -3.02 -4.90
C ILE A 133 0.59 -3.99 -5.08
N PHE A 134 0.49 -4.98 -5.98
CA PHE A 134 1.64 -5.82 -6.32
C PHE A 134 2.75 -5.01 -7.00
N ILE A 135 2.41 -4.24 -8.02
CA ILE A 135 3.36 -3.41 -8.77
C ILE A 135 4.03 -2.39 -7.84
N MET A 136 3.30 -1.81 -6.89
CA MET A 136 3.85 -0.91 -5.86
C MET A 136 4.95 -1.56 -5.02
N ASN A 137 4.76 -2.82 -4.61
CA ASN A 137 5.80 -3.59 -3.94
C ASN A 137 6.94 -3.91 -4.92
N TYR A 138 6.61 -4.43 -6.10
CA TYR A 138 7.60 -4.89 -7.08
C TYR A 138 8.55 -3.80 -7.59
N ARG A 139 8.03 -2.59 -7.82
CA ARG A 139 8.81 -1.49 -8.39
C ARG A 139 9.52 -0.65 -7.33
N ASN A 140 9.55 -1.07 -6.07
CA ASN A 140 10.19 -0.31 -5.02
C ASN A 140 11.68 -0.08 -5.31
N GLY A 141 12.27 0.93 -4.67
CA GLY A 141 13.66 1.32 -4.91
C GLY A 141 14.70 0.24 -4.57
N HIS A 142 14.38 -0.65 -3.62
CA HIS A 142 15.27 -1.75 -3.26
C HIS A 142 15.34 -2.79 -4.40
N ARG A 143 14.18 -3.26 -4.89
CA ARG A 143 14.08 -4.25 -5.97
C ARG A 143 14.63 -3.71 -7.29
N TRP A 144 14.33 -2.46 -7.62
CA TRP A 144 14.92 -1.82 -8.80
C TRP A 144 16.45 -1.79 -8.74
N ARG A 145 17.05 -1.43 -7.60
CA ARG A 145 18.51 -1.48 -7.41
C ARG A 145 19.09 -2.90 -7.40
N GLN A 146 18.30 -3.87 -6.95
CA GLN A 146 18.67 -5.28 -7.00
C GLN A 146 18.91 -5.74 -8.44
N PHE A 147 17.97 -5.46 -9.35
CA PHE A 147 18.09 -5.85 -10.75
C PHE A 147 19.10 -4.99 -11.53
N THR A 148 19.06 -3.66 -11.38
CA THR A 148 20.01 -2.77 -12.05
C THR A 148 21.46 -2.99 -11.59
N GLY A 149 21.66 -3.32 -10.31
CA GLY A 149 22.97 -3.66 -9.74
C GLY A 149 23.37 -5.13 -9.83
N ALA A 150 22.49 -6.00 -10.35
CA ALA A 150 22.67 -7.47 -10.34
C ALA A 150 23.00 -8.06 -8.93
N ASN A 151 22.48 -7.43 -7.88
CA ASN A 151 22.77 -7.74 -6.48
C ASN A 151 21.88 -8.88 -5.96
N PHE A 152 22.15 -10.09 -6.41
CA PHE A 152 21.43 -11.30 -6.00
C PHE A 152 22.32 -12.23 -5.18
N ASP A 153 21.70 -12.99 -4.26
CA ASP A 153 22.35 -14.16 -3.67
C ASP A 153 22.66 -15.21 -4.76
N PRO A 154 23.56 -16.18 -4.49
CA PRO A 154 23.99 -17.14 -5.51
C PRO A 154 22.85 -17.94 -6.16
N SER A 155 21.83 -18.33 -5.38
CA SER A 155 20.70 -19.13 -5.86
C SER A 155 19.83 -18.30 -6.81
N THR A 156 19.39 -17.13 -6.35
CA THR A 156 18.58 -16.22 -7.16
C THR A 156 19.33 -15.76 -8.42
N ARG A 157 20.65 -15.54 -8.31
CA ARG A 157 21.49 -15.15 -9.45
C ARG A 157 21.48 -16.21 -10.56
N SER A 158 21.51 -17.49 -10.20
CA SER A 158 21.42 -18.59 -11.17
C SER A 158 20.06 -18.56 -11.87
N MET A 159 18.97 -18.48 -11.11
CA MET A 159 17.61 -18.45 -11.66
C MET A 159 17.40 -17.27 -12.61
N VAL A 160 17.90 -16.08 -12.27
CA VAL A 160 17.82 -14.89 -13.13
C VAL A 160 18.58 -15.13 -14.44
N LYS A 161 19.77 -15.72 -14.40
CA LYS A 161 20.55 -16.04 -15.62
C LYS A 161 19.83 -17.04 -16.52
N ASP A 162 19.28 -18.10 -15.94
CA ASP A 162 18.55 -19.13 -16.69
C ASP A 162 17.30 -18.52 -17.35
N PHE A 163 16.58 -17.67 -16.61
CA PHE A 163 15.42 -16.96 -17.13
C PHE A 163 15.79 -15.98 -18.26
N MET A 164 16.88 -15.24 -18.11
CA MET A 164 17.39 -14.35 -19.15
C MET A 164 17.73 -15.10 -20.44
N GLN A 165 18.35 -16.27 -20.34
CA GLN A 165 18.63 -17.12 -21.51
C GLN A 165 17.34 -17.58 -22.18
N GLN A 166 16.35 -18.04 -21.40
CA GLN A 166 15.07 -18.52 -21.91
C GLN A 166 14.26 -17.41 -22.62
N GLN A 167 14.36 -16.17 -22.15
CA GLN A 167 13.61 -15.03 -22.68
C GLN A 167 14.43 -14.15 -23.64
N ASN A 168 15.66 -14.55 -23.98
CA ASN A 168 16.60 -13.78 -24.81
C ASN A 168 16.89 -12.36 -24.30
N LEU A 169 16.99 -12.20 -22.97
CA LEU A 169 17.29 -10.94 -22.30
C LEU A 169 18.79 -10.82 -22.00
N LYS A 170 19.36 -9.62 -22.15
CA LYS A 170 20.81 -9.42 -22.02
C LYS A 170 21.23 -8.97 -20.63
N ARG A 171 20.36 -8.27 -19.91
CA ARG A 171 20.65 -7.70 -18.59
C ARG A 171 19.52 -7.98 -17.59
N PRO A 172 19.82 -8.08 -16.28
CA PRO A 172 18.78 -8.27 -15.27
C PRO A 172 17.78 -7.10 -15.21
N GLU A 173 18.19 -5.87 -15.53
CA GLU A 173 17.26 -4.73 -15.63
C GLU A 173 16.12 -4.98 -16.64
N GLU A 174 16.39 -5.71 -17.73
CA GLU A 174 15.39 -6.08 -18.72
C GLU A 174 14.38 -7.10 -18.17
N VAL A 175 14.81 -7.98 -17.25
CA VAL A 175 13.90 -8.89 -16.54
C VAL A 175 12.90 -8.10 -15.69
N TRP A 176 13.39 -7.09 -14.98
CA TRP A 176 12.53 -6.24 -14.14
C TRP A 176 11.52 -5.45 -14.96
N LEU A 177 11.95 -4.82 -16.07
CA LEU A 177 11.06 -4.11 -16.98
C LEU A 177 10.05 -5.05 -17.66
N GLN A 178 10.52 -6.22 -18.15
CA GLN A 178 9.66 -7.23 -18.74
C GLN A 178 8.58 -7.69 -17.76
N ASN A 179 8.95 -8.01 -16.52
CA ASN A 179 7.96 -8.49 -15.54
C ASN A 179 6.88 -7.43 -15.25
N ILE A 180 7.25 -6.15 -15.12
CA ILE A 180 6.25 -5.07 -14.98
C ILE A 180 5.31 -5.10 -16.19
N ARG A 181 5.85 -5.11 -17.42
CA ARG A 181 5.05 -5.12 -18.65
C ARG A 181 4.11 -6.32 -18.71
N GLU A 182 4.63 -7.52 -18.52
CA GLU A 182 3.88 -8.78 -18.63
C GLU A 182 2.77 -8.87 -17.56
N ILE A 183 3.02 -8.42 -16.32
CA ILE A 183 1.99 -8.35 -15.27
C ILE A 183 0.87 -7.38 -15.64
N LEU A 184 1.22 -6.23 -16.23
CA LEU A 184 0.25 -5.22 -16.62
C LEU A 184 -0.62 -5.70 -17.78
N ASP A 185 -0.02 -6.37 -18.76
CA ASP A 185 -0.69 -6.83 -19.99
C ASP A 185 -1.50 -8.12 -19.81
N THR A 186 -1.08 -9.00 -18.90
CA THR A 186 -1.76 -10.29 -18.67
C THR A 186 -3.02 -10.10 -17.82
N PRO A 187 -4.19 -10.64 -18.17
CA PRO A 187 -5.38 -10.64 -17.30
C PRO A 187 -5.06 -11.10 -15.88
N HIS A 188 -5.64 -10.47 -14.85
CA HIS A 188 -5.25 -10.67 -13.44
C HIS A 188 -5.15 -12.14 -13.01
N HIS A 189 -6.13 -12.96 -13.38
CA HIS A 189 -6.21 -14.37 -13.01
C HIS A 189 -5.23 -15.27 -13.78
N GLU A 190 -4.69 -14.81 -14.90
CA GLU A 190 -3.72 -15.54 -15.75
C GLU A 190 -2.27 -15.21 -15.43
N VAL A 191 -2.01 -14.15 -14.64
CA VAL A 191 -0.64 -13.73 -14.28
C VAL A 191 0.16 -14.87 -13.64
N LYS A 192 -0.49 -15.68 -12.79
CA LYS A 192 0.13 -16.82 -12.10
C LYS A 192 0.65 -17.91 -13.05
N ASP A 193 0.16 -17.95 -14.29
CA ASP A 193 0.48 -18.97 -15.29
C ASP A 193 1.35 -18.39 -16.43
N ASN A 194 1.61 -17.08 -16.46
CA ASN A 194 2.40 -16.45 -17.52
C ASN A 194 3.89 -16.77 -17.38
N MET A 195 4.39 -17.64 -18.26
CA MET A 195 5.79 -18.09 -18.30
C MET A 195 6.80 -17.01 -18.69
N LYS A 196 6.35 -15.86 -19.21
CA LYS A 196 7.19 -14.68 -19.48
C LYS A 196 7.48 -13.83 -18.25
N ILE A 197 6.90 -14.18 -17.10
CA ILE A 197 7.19 -13.56 -15.81
C ILE A 197 8.18 -14.45 -15.07
N PHE A 198 9.24 -13.86 -14.52
CA PHE A 198 10.23 -14.57 -13.71
C PHE A 198 9.56 -15.40 -12.62
N LYS A 199 9.93 -16.68 -12.50
CA LYS A 199 9.22 -17.65 -11.66
C LYS A 199 9.00 -17.17 -10.22
N VAL A 200 10.03 -16.63 -9.57
CA VAL A 200 9.95 -16.12 -8.18
C VAL A 200 8.89 -15.02 -8.07
N ASP A 201 8.85 -14.11 -9.04
CA ASP A 201 7.94 -12.97 -9.06
C ASP A 201 6.50 -13.42 -9.37
N ARG A 202 6.37 -14.42 -10.24
CA ARG A 202 5.09 -15.06 -10.58
C ARG A 202 4.49 -15.82 -9.41
N ASP A 203 5.31 -16.57 -8.67
CA ASP A 203 4.88 -17.30 -7.49
C ASP A 203 4.45 -16.34 -6.37
N ASP A 204 5.20 -15.24 -6.16
CA ASP A 204 4.81 -14.17 -5.22
C ASP A 204 3.49 -13.50 -5.63
N TYR A 205 3.27 -13.27 -6.94
CA TYR A 205 1.99 -12.78 -7.46
C TYR A 205 0.86 -13.76 -7.19
N LYS A 206 1.05 -15.06 -7.50
CA LYS A 206 0.06 -16.11 -7.24
C LYS A 206 -0.34 -16.09 -5.77
N GLN A 207 0.63 -16.18 -4.87
CA GLN A 207 0.37 -16.23 -3.44
C GLN A 207 -0.38 -14.98 -2.96
N ARG A 208 0.18 -13.78 -3.18
CA ARG A 208 -0.38 -12.56 -2.58
C ARG A 208 -1.59 -12.01 -3.32
N MET A 209 -1.67 -12.17 -4.64
CA MET A 209 -2.71 -11.53 -5.44
C MET A 209 -3.85 -12.47 -5.81
N ILE A 210 -3.64 -13.79 -5.81
CA ILE A 210 -4.69 -14.77 -6.12
C ILE A 210 -5.19 -15.46 -4.84
N GLU A 211 -4.28 -15.98 -4.00
CA GLU A 211 -4.66 -16.84 -2.87
C GLU A 211 -5.04 -16.05 -1.59
N TYR A 212 -4.55 -14.82 -1.47
CA TYR A 212 -4.82 -13.96 -0.31
C TYR A 212 -6.06 -13.10 -0.54
N PHE A 213 -6.82 -12.89 0.52
CA PHE A 213 -7.96 -11.98 0.52
C PHE A 213 -7.59 -10.62 1.11
N LEU A 214 -8.34 -9.60 0.71
CA LEU A 214 -8.11 -8.22 1.08
C LEU A 214 -9.00 -7.84 2.27
N VAL A 215 -8.42 -7.15 3.24
CA VAL A 215 -9.08 -6.53 4.39
C VAL A 215 -8.73 -5.05 4.40
N ILE A 216 -9.62 -4.19 4.89
CA ILE A 216 -9.39 -2.76 5.04
C ILE A 216 -9.39 -2.40 6.51
N TRP A 217 -8.23 -2.00 7.03
CA TRP A 217 -8.09 -1.51 8.41
C TRP A 217 -8.09 0.01 8.43
N GLN A 218 -8.84 0.56 9.39
CA GLN A 218 -9.01 1.98 9.62
C GLN A 218 -8.44 2.34 10.98
N ALA A 219 -7.50 3.29 10.99
CA ALA A 219 -6.93 3.84 12.21
C ALA A 219 -7.98 4.66 12.98
N GLY A 220 -7.84 4.71 14.31
CA GLY A 220 -8.65 5.59 15.16
C GLY A 220 -8.50 7.07 14.81
N GLU A 221 -9.38 7.90 15.36
CA GLU A 221 -9.43 9.34 15.09
C GLU A 221 -8.11 10.06 15.42
N ASN A 222 -7.42 9.59 16.47
CA ASN A 222 -6.13 10.14 16.92
C ASN A 222 -4.92 9.30 16.50
N ASP A 223 -5.12 8.27 15.67
CA ASP A 223 -4.08 7.37 15.21
C ASP A 223 -3.76 7.57 13.72
N GLU A 224 -2.51 7.38 13.34
CA GLU A 224 -2.05 7.62 11.96
C GLU A 224 -1.06 6.54 11.51
N PHE A 225 -1.24 6.02 10.30
CA PHE A 225 -0.22 5.23 9.63
C PHE A 225 0.85 6.13 9.00
N ILE A 226 2.08 5.62 8.96
CA ILE A 226 3.22 6.25 8.28
C ILE A 226 3.48 5.57 6.93
N VAL A 227 4.22 6.23 6.05
CA VAL A 227 4.73 5.61 4.81
C VAL A 227 6.25 5.70 4.78
N THR A 228 6.90 4.62 4.36
CA THR A 228 8.36 4.54 4.19
C THR A 228 8.72 4.29 2.73
N SER A 229 9.97 4.53 2.35
CA SER A 229 10.48 4.27 0.99
C SER A 229 10.40 2.79 0.57
N ASN A 230 10.25 1.88 1.54
CA ASN A 230 10.03 0.45 1.31
C ASN A 230 8.61 0.02 1.75
N GLY A 231 7.70 0.96 1.99
CA GLY A 231 6.48 0.79 2.80
C GLY A 231 5.37 -0.10 2.23
N PHE A 232 5.48 -0.56 0.98
CA PHE A 232 4.39 -1.24 0.26
C PHE A 232 4.66 -2.72 0.12
N GLY A 233 3.77 -3.55 0.68
CA GLY A 233 3.93 -5.00 0.67
C GLY A 233 4.92 -5.53 1.70
N ILE A 234 5.34 -4.68 2.64
CA ILE A 234 5.97 -5.13 3.89
C ILE A 234 4.99 -6.06 4.59
N PHE A 235 5.51 -7.12 5.18
CA PHE A 235 4.70 -8.12 5.82
C PHE A 235 5.23 -8.49 7.20
N GLU A 236 4.34 -9.01 8.05
CA GLU A 236 4.79 -9.91 9.13
C GLU A 236 4.43 -11.34 8.78
N GLY A 237 5.24 -12.26 9.28
CA GLY A 237 5.05 -13.68 9.07
C GLY A 237 6.31 -14.46 9.42
N VAL A 238 6.48 -15.60 8.74
CA VAL A 238 7.54 -16.55 9.03
C VAL A 238 8.60 -16.45 7.95
N THR A 239 9.84 -16.20 8.34
CA THR A 239 11.00 -16.24 7.44
C THR A 239 11.93 -17.36 7.87
N GLY A 240 12.53 -18.05 6.91
CA GLY A 240 13.47 -19.12 7.19
C GLY A 240 14.13 -19.66 5.93
N THR A 241 14.58 -20.90 5.99
CA THR A 241 15.20 -21.61 4.87
C THR A 241 14.50 -22.94 4.70
N ILE A 242 13.98 -23.22 3.51
CA ILE A 242 13.37 -24.50 3.13
C ILE A 242 14.17 -25.07 1.96
N PHE A 243 14.63 -26.32 2.07
CA PHE A 243 15.49 -27.00 1.07
C PHE A 243 16.70 -26.16 0.63
N GLY A 244 17.34 -25.45 1.56
CA GLY A 244 18.51 -24.60 1.27
C GLY A 244 18.19 -23.27 0.56
N SER A 245 16.92 -22.96 0.33
CA SER A 245 16.49 -21.68 -0.26
C SER A 245 15.77 -20.81 0.78
N PRO A 246 16.01 -19.48 0.77
CA PRO A 246 15.24 -18.55 1.60
C PRO A 246 13.73 -18.70 1.33
N PHE A 247 12.95 -18.75 2.40
CA PHE A 247 11.51 -18.86 2.38
C PHE A 247 10.91 -17.77 3.26
N GLY A 248 9.83 -17.16 2.79
CA GLY A 248 9.02 -16.22 3.54
C GLY A 248 7.54 -16.50 3.34
N PHE A 249 6.80 -16.67 4.43
CA PHE A 249 5.34 -16.75 4.42
C PHE A 249 4.77 -15.52 5.12
N ALA A 250 3.99 -14.72 4.42
CA ALA A 250 3.35 -13.53 4.99
C ALA A 250 2.01 -13.89 5.64
N TYR A 251 1.84 -13.61 6.94
CA TYR A 251 0.53 -13.61 7.58
C TYR A 251 -0.27 -12.37 7.19
N HIS A 252 0.37 -11.21 7.16
CA HIS A 252 -0.27 -9.96 6.74
C HIS A 252 0.70 -9.15 5.89
N SER A 253 0.27 -8.70 4.71
CA SER A 253 1.03 -7.72 3.92
C SER A 253 0.31 -6.37 3.92
N PHE A 254 1.05 -5.31 4.26
CA PHE A 254 0.51 -3.97 4.49
C PHE A 254 0.75 -3.05 3.31
N TYR A 255 -0.30 -2.32 2.93
CA TYR A 255 -0.25 -1.30 1.88
C TYR A 255 -0.98 -0.05 2.39
N VAL A 256 -0.23 0.89 2.95
CA VAL A 256 -0.78 2.12 3.52
C VAL A 256 -1.19 3.05 2.38
N ILE A 257 -2.49 3.35 2.29
CA ILE A 257 -3.05 4.20 1.21
C ILE A 257 -3.37 5.62 1.68
N SER A 258 -3.49 5.84 2.99
CA SER A 258 -3.62 7.14 3.63
C SER A 258 -3.19 7.06 5.10
N PRO A 259 -3.05 8.19 5.82
CA PRO A 259 -2.82 8.17 7.26
C PRO A 259 -3.90 7.39 8.05
N LYS A 260 -5.09 7.20 7.48
CA LYS A 260 -6.22 6.55 8.16
C LYS A 260 -6.52 5.15 7.68
N LEU A 261 -6.05 4.75 6.50
CA LEU A 261 -6.37 3.45 5.91
C LEU A 261 -5.13 2.67 5.50
N VAL A 262 -5.12 1.40 5.85
CA VAL A 262 -4.19 0.41 5.33
C VAL A 262 -4.98 -0.74 4.72
N LEU A 263 -4.58 -1.14 3.51
CA LEU A 263 -5.04 -2.35 2.87
C LEU A 263 -4.17 -3.51 3.36
N VAL A 264 -4.79 -4.61 3.76
CA VAL A 264 -4.09 -5.76 4.34
C VAL A 264 -4.44 -7.01 3.56
N LEU A 265 -3.43 -7.68 3.00
CA LEU A 265 -3.60 -8.99 2.38
C LEU A 265 -3.36 -10.09 3.40
N CYS A 266 -4.31 -11.01 3.50
CA CYS A 266 -4.33 -12.10 4.46
C CYS A 266 -4.46 -13.45 3.73
N PRO A 267 -3.72 -14.50 4.12
CA PRO A 267 -3.95 -15.85 3.63
C PRO A 267 -5.40 -16.27 3.85
N SER A 268 -5.98 -17.01 2.90
CA SER A 268 -7.35 -17.53 3.01
C SER A 268 -7.58 -18.41 4.25
N PHE A 269 -6.54 -18.86 4.94
CA PHE A 269 -6.62 -19.56 6.22
C PHE A 269 -7.22 -18.72 7.36
N PHE A 270 -7.08 -17.38 7.32
CA PHE A 270 -7.70 -16.48 8.32
C PHE A 270 -9.20 -16.26 8.11
N ARG A 271 -9.77 -16.75 7.00
CA ARG A 271 -11.21 -16.69 6.77
C ARG A 271 -11.94 -17.55 7.80
N LYS A 272 -12.91 -16.95 8.49
CA LYS A 272 -13.74 -17.66 9.48
C LYS A 272 -14.46 -18.87 8.86
N GLU A 273 -14.85 -18.76 7.59
CA GLU A 273 -15.52 -19.82 6.84
C GLU A 273 -14.59 -21.01 6.53
N VAL A 274 -13.28 -20.78 6.48
CA VAL A 274 -12.29 -21.83 6.22
C VAL A 274 -11.93 -22.55 7.53
N GLY A 275 -11.79 -21.82 8.63
CA GLY A 275 -11.61 -22.40 9.98
C GLY A 275 -10.34 -23.21 10.17
N GLN A 276 -9.25 -22.91 9.44
CA GLN A 276 -8.02 -23.72 9.42
C GLN A 276 -6.76 -22.96 9.89
N THR A 277 -6.90 -21.84 10.60
CA THR A 277 -5.75 -21.05 11.10
C THR A 277 -4.78 -21.90 11.93
N GLU A 278 -5.28 -22.82 12.77
CA GLU A 278 -4.40 -23.69 13.57
C GLU A 278 -3.57 -24.68 12.74
N ILE A 279 -4.06 -25.10 11.56
CA ILE A 279 -3.28 -25.92 10.63
C ILE A 279 -2.11 -25.11 10.08
N LEU A 280 -2.35 -23.85 9.72
CA LEU A 280 -1.31 -22.94 9.24
C LEU A 280 -0.21 -22.77 10.29
N TYR A 281 -0.57 -22.54 11.57
CA TYR A 281 0.42 -22.40 12.63
C TYR A 281 1.18 -23.69 12.90
N LYS A 282 0.54 -24.86 12.82
CA LYS A 282 1.23 -26.15 12.92
C LYS A 282 2.26 -26.34 11.80
N MET A 283 1.96 -25.89 10.58
CA MET A 283 2.92 -25.94 9.45
C MET A 283 4.18 -25.11 9.72
N PHE A 284 4.07 -24.06 10.52
CA PHE A 284 5.20 -23.16 10.85
C PHE A 284 5.65 -23.28 12.31
N ASN A 285 5.72 -24.50 12.83
CA ASN A 285 6.26 -24.80 14.16
C ASN A 285 5.58 -24.01 15.30
N GLY A 286 4.32 -23.66 15.15
CA GLY A 286 3.54 -22.91 16.14
C GLY A 286 3.81 -21.40 16.15
N GLN A 287 4.57 -20.84 15.19
CA GLN A 287 4.75 -19.40 15.09
C GLN A 287 3.44 -18.73 14.68
N ARG A 288 2.84 -17.95 15.60
CA ARG A 288 1.53 -17.29 15.39
C ARG A 288 1.68 -15.87 14.87
N SER A 289 0.66 -15.36 14.19
CA SER A 289 0.61 -13.95 13.80
C SER A 289 0.45 -13.06 15.03
N ILE A 290 1.13 -11.91 15.04
CA ILE A 290 0.96 -10.90 16.09
C ILE A 290 -0.37 -10.14 15.96
N PHE A 291 -1.06 -10.28 14.83
CA PHE A 291 -2.39 -9.72 14.57
C PHE A 291 -3.49 -10.78 14.52
N GLU A 292 -3.27 -11.97 15.10
CA GLU A 292 -4.26 -13.06 15.06
C GLU A 292 -5.61 -12.66 15.69
N ASN A 293 -5.59 -11.74 16.66
CA ASN A 293 -6.78 -11.26 17.36
C ASN A 293 -7.43 -10.03 16.71
N VAL A 294 -6.84 -9.48 15.64
CA VAL A 294 -7.43 -8.36 14.89
C VAL A 294 -8.44 -8.92 13.90
N PRO A 295 -9.65 -8.35 13.73
CA PRO A 295 -10.63 -8.91 12.79
C PRO A 295 -10.19 -8.89 11.32
N HIS A 296 -10.42 -10.01 10.60
CA HIS A 296 -10.19 -10.17 9.15
C HIS A 296 -11.49 -10.52 8.40
N PRO A 297 -12.53 -9.66 8.39
CA PRO A 297 -13.75 -9.94 7.65
C PRO A 297 -13.45 -10.03 6.14
N ALA A 298 -13.79 -11.16 5.53
CA ALA A 298 -13.72 -11.31 4.09
C ALA A 298 -14.80 -10.46 3.41
N ALA A 299 -14.52 -10.03 2.18
CA ALA A 299 -15.52 -9.34 1.37
C ALA A 299 -16.73 -10.24 1.09
N ILE A 300 -17.92 -9.66 1.15
CA ILE A 300 -19.17 -10.35 0.82
C ILE A 300 -19.40 -10.22 -0.69
N PRO A 301 -19.33 -11.33 -1.47
CA PRO A 301 -19.52 -11.27 -2.90
C PRO A 301 -21.01 -11.26 -3.27
N LYS A 302 -21.36 -10.52 -4.32
CA LYS A 302 -22.65 -10.55 -4.99
C LYS A 302 -22.44 -10.73 -6.48
N HIS A 303 -22.78 -11.93 -6.97
CA HIS A 303 -22.60 -12.31 -8.36
C HIS A 303 -23.79 -11.90 -9.22
N VAL A 304 -23.52 -11.33 -10.39
CA VAL A 304 -24.57 -10.82 -11.31
C VAL A 304 -25.30 -11.96 -12.03
N GLY A 305 -24.65 -13.10 -12.25
CA GLY A 305 -25.22 -14.25 -12.96
C GLY A 305 -25.54 -15.44 -12.06
N ARG A 306 -26.80 -15.59 -11.63
CA ARG A 306 -27.36 -16.89 -11.26
C ARG A 306 -27.93 -17.53 -12.52
N VAL A 307 -27.24 -18.49 -13.11
CA VAL A 307 -27.86 -19.31 -14.16
C VAL A 307 -28.70 -20.38 -13.45
N ASN A 308 -29.99 -20.48 -13.79
CA ASN A 308 -30.85 -21.55 -13.28
C ASN A 308 -30.18 -22.91 -13.55
N ALA A 309 -29.84 -23.63 -12.48
CA ALA A 309 -29.14 -24.92 -12.51
C ALA A 309 -29.91 -26.05 -13.23
N SER A 310 -31.11 -25.78 -13.74
CA SER A 310 -31.99 -26.76 -14.37
C SER A 310 -31.74 -27.00 -15.87
N ARG A 311 -30.66 -26.48 -16.48
CA ARG A 311 -30.42 -26.65 -17.93
C ARG A 311 -28.99 -26.98 -18.39
N SER A 312 -27.99 -27.19 -17.53
CA SER A 312 -26.66 -27.64 -17.98
C SER A 312 -26.41 -29.11 -17.64
N GLY A 313 -27.16 -30.00 -18.30
CA GLY A 313 -26.76 -31.39 -18.44
C GLY A 313 -25.93 -31.53 -19.72
N SER A 314 -24.60 -31.46 -19.62
CA SER A 314 -23.71 -31.97 -20.67
C SER A 314 -22.56 -32.71 -20.00
N ASN A 315 -22.52 -34.03 -20.20
CA ASN A 315 -21.63 -35.00 -19.57
C ASN A 315 -20.18 -34.99 -20.10
N ASP A 316 -19.70 -33.87 -20.63
CA ASP A 316 -18.33 -33.75 -21.13
C ASP A 316 -17.52 -32.83 -20.20
N GLU A 317 -17.34 -33.25 -18.94
CA GLU A 317 -16.37 -32.61 -18.05
C GLU A 317 -15.07 -33.43 -18.00
N PRO A 318 -13.90 -32.80 -18.18
CA PRO A 318 -12.62 -33.45 -17.89
C PRO A 318 -12.59 -33.80 -16.41
N LYS A 319 -12.44 -35.09 -16.09
CA LYS A 319 -12.21 -35.53 -14.70
C LYS A 319 -10.95 -34.85 -14.17
N PHE A 320 -11.14 -34.00 -13.15
CA PHE A 320 -10.05 -33.33 -12.44
C PHE A 320 -9.18 -34.37 -11.74
N ASP A 321 -7.91 -34.47 -12.13
CA ASP A 321 -6.97 -35.42 -11.58
C ASP A 321 -6.28 -34.83 -10.34
N ILE A 322 -6.75 -35.27 -9.17
CA ILE A 322 -6.25 -34.88 -7.85
C ILE A 322 -4.78 -35.29 -7.65
N THR A 323 -4.27 -36.22 -8.46
CA THR A 323 -2.92 -36.80 -8.30
C THR A 323 -1.78 -35.88 -8.76
N ASN A 324 -2.07 -34.79 -9.49
CA ASN A 324 -1.06 -33.84 -9.99
C ASN A 324 -0.87 -32.60 -9.09
N LEU A 325 -1.49 -32.53 -7.91
CA LEU A 325 -1.32 -31.41 -6.99
C LEU A 325 -0.08 -31.58 -6.11
N THR A 326 0.98 -30.84 -6.43
CA THR A 326 2.19 -30.72 -5.61
C THR A 326 2.10 -29.65 -4.53
N ASP A 327 1.07 -28.79 -4.56
CA ASP A 327 0.93 -27.64 -3.67
C ASP A 327 -0.44 -27.64 -2.94
N PRO A 328 -0.47 -27.85 -1.60
CA PRO A 328 -1.68 -27.80 -0.79
C PRO A 328 -2.44 -26.47 -0.86
N PHE A 329 -1.76 -25.37 -1.21
CA PHE A 329 -2.38 -24.05 -1.36
C PHE A 329 -3.17 -23.92 -2.68
N ASP A 330 -2.74 -24.62 -3.74
CA ASP A 330 -3.40 -24.63 -5.05
C ASP A 330 -4.75 -25.38 -5.00
N LEU A 331 -4.83 -26.43 -4.18
CA LEU A 331 -6.03 -27.26 -4.03
C LEU A 331 -7.27 -26.44 -3.64
N LYS A 332 -7.13 -25.49 -2.70
CA LYS A 332 -8.27 -24.69 -2.22
C LYS A 332 -8.81 -23.73 -3.28
N SER A 333 -7.92 -23.12 -4.07
CA SER A 333 -8.31 -22.22 -5.15
C SER A 333 -9.08 -22.97 -6.24
N HIS A 334 -8.56 -24.13 -6.66
CA HIS A 334 -9.22 -24.99 -7.64
C HIS A 334 -10.55 -25.54 -7.14
N LEU A 335 -10.64 -25.96 -5.87
CA LEU A 335 -11.90 -26.41 -5.27
C LEU A 335 -12.95 -25.30 -5.20
N PHE A 336 -12.54 -24.06 -4.91
CA PHE A 336 -13.44 -22.92 -4.92
C PHE A 336 -13.96 -22.60 -6.33
N ASP A 337 -13.08 -22.64 -7.33
CA ASP A 337 -13.44 -22.42 -8.73
C ASP A 337 -14.35 -23.53 -9.27
N ALA A 338 -14.07 -24.78 -8.90
CA ALA A 338 -14.92 -25.93 -9.20
C ALA A 338 -16.29 -25.80 -8.54
N ALA A 339 -16.34 -25.37 -7.27
CA ALA A 339 -17.61 -25.16 -6.56
C ALA A 339 -18.45 -24.03 -7.18
N LEU A 340 -17.83 -22.93 -7.62
CA LEU A 340 -18.54 -21.86 -8.33
C LEU A 340 -19.14 -22.37 -9.65
N LYS A 341 -18.34 -23.13 -10.43
CA LYS A 341 -18.79 -23.74 -11.69
C LYS A 341 -19.93 -24.74 -11.48
N ALA A 342 -19.80 -25.63 -10.49
CA ALA A 342 -20.82 -26.61 -10.13
C ALA A 342 -22.15 -25.96 -9.73
N ASN A 343 -22.11 -24.74 -9.16
CA ASN A 343 -23.30 -23.96 -8.81
C ASN A 343 -23.81 -23.07 -9.95
N GLY A 344 -23.27 -23.19 -11.17
CA GLY A 344 -23.66 -22.37 -12.32
C GLY A 344 -23.30 -20.88 -12.19
N ILE A 345 -22.41 -20.53 -11.24
CA ILE A 345 -21.97 -19.15 -11.01
C ILE A 345 -20.78 -18.87 -11.93
N LYS A 346 -21.00 -18.05 -12.96
CA LYS A 346 -19.92 -17.53 -13.80
C LYS A 346 -19.39 -16.23 -13.20
N ARG A 347 -18.06 -16.12 -13.12
CA ARG A 347 -17.38 -14.87 -12.73
C ARG A 347 -17.70 -13.79 -13.75
N HIS A 348 -18.14 -12.63 -13.27
CA HIS A 348 -18.42 -11.48 -14.11
C HIS A 348 -17.62 -10.26 -13.65
N MET A 349 -17.20 -9.41 -14.59
CA MET A 349 -16.42 -8.19 -14.29
C MET A 349 -17.20 -7.16 -13.46
N ASN A 350 -18.53 -7.26 -13.47
CA ASN A 350 -19.43 -6.45 -12.67
C ASN A 350 -19.91 -7.15 -11.38
N ASP A 351 -19.32 -8.29 -11.00
CA ASP A 351 -19.58 -8.84 -9.67
C ASP A 351 -19.18 -7.81 -8.60
N GLU A 352 -20.01 -7.65 -7.58
CA GLU A 352 -19.82 -6.68 -6.50
C GLU A 352 -19.19 -7.37 -5.29
N PHE A 353 -18.28 -6.68 -4.62
CA PHE A 353 -17.64 -7.12 -3.39
C PHE A 353 -17.79 -6.05 -2.32
N THR A 354 -18.50 -6.38 -1.25
CA THR A 354 -18.69 -5.45 -0.12
C THR A 354 -17.61 -5.68 0.93
N PHE A 355 -16.81 -4.65 1.21
CA PHE A 355 -15.75 -4.65 2.21
C PHE A 355 -16.15 -3.79 3.40
N SER A 356 -16.04 -4.32 4.62
CA SER A 356 -16.20 -3.53 5.83
C SER A 356 -14.91 -2.81 6.23
N PHE A 357 -15.02 -1.61 6.78
CA PHE A 357 -13.91 -0.92 7.42
C PHE A 357 -13.71 -1.45 8.84
N VAL A 358 -12.60 -2.12 9.11
CA VAL A 358 -12.25 -2.61 10.45
C VAL A 358 -11.55 -1.50 11.20
N LYS A 359 -12.23 -0.90 12.18
CA LYS A 359 -11.60 0.03 13.10
C LYS A 359 -10.65 -0.75 14.01
N ILE A 360 -9.36 -0.44 13.93
CA ILE A 360 -8.33 -1.06 14.77
C ILE A 360 -7.92 -0.13 15.90
N ASP A 361 -7.43 -0.70 17.00
CA ASP A 361 -6.99 0.08 18.15
C ASP A 361 -5.60 0.71 17.95
N SER A 362 -5.25 1.64 18.84
CA SER A 362 -3.97 2.34 18.80
C SER A 362 -2.78 1.38 18.90
N ALA A 363 -2.89 0.31 19.69
CA ALA A 363 -1.83 -0.69 19.83
C ALA A 363 -1.53 -1.37 18.48
N THR A 364 -2.57 -1.77 17.76
CA THR A 364 -2.49 -2.36 16.42
C THR A 364 -1.86 -1.38 15.42
N VAL A 365 -2.28 -0.11 15.42
CA VAL A 365 -1.68 0.92 14.53
C VAL A 365 -0.18 1.07 14.80
N HIS A 366 0.23 1.10 16.08
CA HIS A 366 1.65 1.17 16.41
C HIS A 366 2.44 -0.08 16.04
N LEU A 367 1.85 -1.27 16.11
CA LEU A 367 2.48 -2.51 15.65
C LEU A 367 2.70 -2.50 14.13
N VAL A 368 1.69 -2.07 13.35
CA VAL A 368 1.84 -1.90 11.90
C VAL A 368 2.95 -0.90 11.61
N ASN A 369 2.93 0.27 12.26
CA ASN A 369 3.99 1.27 12.10
C ASN A 369 5.37 0.72 12.52
N ALA A 370 5.46 -0.12 13.56
CA ALA A 370 6.72 -0.74 13.99
C ALA A 370 7.29 -1.65 12.90
N ILE A 371 6.45 -2.48 12.28
CA ILE A 371 6.82 -3.32 11.14
C ILE A 371 7.33 -2.46 9.98
N LEU A 372 6.61 -1.38 9.64
CA LEU A 372 7.04 -0.44 8.60
C LEU A 372 8.38 0.24 8.91
N LEU A 373 8.71 0.43 10.19
CA LEU A 373 9.98 0.99 10.67
C LEU A 373 11.13 -0.03 10.74
N ASN A 374 10.86 -1.33 10.72
CA ASN A 374 11.91 -2.36 10.76
C ASN A 374 12.50 -2.66 9.38
N GLU A 375 11.66 -2.65 8.35
CA GLU A 375 12.04 -2.99 6.96
C GLU A 375 12.79 -1.87 6.23
N VAL A 376 13.45 -0.99 6.99
CA VAL A 376 14.04 0.25 6.49
C VAL A 376 15.56 0.22 6.51
N GLY A 377 16.14 0.46 5.34
CA GLY A 377 17.57 0.66 5.15
C GLY A 377 18.07 2.02 5.67
N PRO A 378 19.37 2.30 5.56
CA PRO A 378 19.95 3.61 5.90
C PRO A 378 19.42 4.75 5.02
N ASP A 379 18.94 4.44 3.82
CA ASP A 379 18.38 5.37 2.82
C ASP A 379 16.87 5.61 2.99
N LEU A 380 16.34 5.30 4.17
CA LEU A 380 14.94 5.52 4.51
C LEU A 380 14.54 6.99 4.36
N VAL A 381 13.46 7.20 3.61
CA VAL A 381 12.63 8.40 3.71
C VAL A 381 11.29 8.00 4.32
N LEU A 382 10.96 8.60 5.45
CA LEU A 382 9.71 8.40 6.19
C LEU A 382 8.80 9.61 5.93
N THR A 383 7.53 9.37 5.61
CA THR A 383 6.47 10.38 5.49
C THR A 383 5.43 10.16 6.59
N PHE A 384 4.99 11.25 7.20
CA PHE A 384 4.00 11.27 8.28
C PHE A 384 3.17 12.56 8.23
N VAL A 385 2.13 12.68 9.07
CA VAL A 385 1.26 13.88 9.13
C VAL A 385 1.40 14.64 10.45
N SER A 386 1.37 13.93 11.59
CA SER A 386 1.46 14.56 12.92
C SER A 386 2.79 14.27 13.61
N HIS A 387 3.56 15.34 13.90
CA HIS A 387 4.76 15.26 14.77
C HIS A 387 4.45 14.59 16.12
N SER A 388 3.30 14.91 16.72
CA SER A 388 2.93 14.38 18.03
C SER A 388 2.63 12.88 17.98
N TYR A 389 1.98 12.41 16.91
CA TYR A 389 1.67 10.99 16.75
C TYR A 389 2.91 10.19 16.38
N LEU A 390 3.76 10.72 15.48
CA LEU A 390 5.02 10.09 15.15
C LEU A 390 5.91 9.97 16.40
N TYR A 391 5.98 11.01 17.25
CA TYR A 391 6.72 10.93 18.50
C TYR A 391 6.24 9.79 19.40
N LYS A 392 4.92 9.65 19.59
CA LYS A 392 4.32 8.54 20.35
C LYS A 392 4.67 7.18 19.73
N THR A 393 4.61 7.08 18.41
CA THR A 393 4.97 5.86 17.66
C THR A 393 6.43 5.48 17.89
N ILE A 394 7.37 6.43 17.79
CA ILE A 394 8.80 6.18 18.03
C ILE A 394 9.07 5.80 19.49
N VAL A 395 8.37 6.43 20.45
CA VAL A 395 8.48 6.06 21.87
C VAL A 395 8.02 4.60 22.09
N LYS A 396 6.86 4.21 21.56
CA LYS A 396 6.35 2.84 21.70
C LYS A 396 7.24 1.82 20.99
N TYR A 397 7.73 2.15 19.79
CA TYR A 397 8.70 1.34 19.05
C TYR A 397 9.97 1.08 19.87
N HIS A 398 10.50 2.11 20.55
CA HIS A 398 11.64 1.94 21.44
C HIS A 398 11.36 1.11 22.69
N ASN A 399 10.14 1.15 23.24
CA ASN A 399 9.83 0.48 24.50
C ASN A 399 9.38 -0.98 24.35
N HIS A 400 8.73 -1.35 23.24
CA HIS A 400 8.01 -2.63 23.13
C HIS A 400 8.51 -3.55 22.02
N TYR A 401 9.42 -3.08 21.16
CA TYR A 401 9.97 -3.90 20.10
C TYR A 401 11.36 -4.38 20.53
N GLU A 402 11.43 -5.59 21.10
CA GLU A 402 12.68 -6.32 21.38
C GLU A 402 12.94 -7.30 20.25
N ASP A 403 13.40 -6.78 19.12
CA ASP A 403 13.82 -7.58 17.98
C ASP A 403 15.29 -7.22 17.68
N SER A 404 16.07 -8.24 17.36
CA SER A 404 17.42 -8.10 16.82
C SER A 404 17.50 -7.16 15.60
N ALA A 405 16.39 -7.00 14.86
CA ALA A 405 16.28 -6.11 13.71
C ALA A 405 15.94 -4.64 14.03
N LYS A 406 15.70 -4.31 15.32
CA LYS A 406 15.29 -2.97 15.76
C LYS A 406 16.26 -1.90 15.30
N LYS A 407 15.72 -0.84 14.69
CA LYS A 407 16.48 0.29 14.16
C LYS A 407 16.62 1.40 15.19
N ASP A 408 17.75 2.08 15.18
CA ASP A 408 17.91 3.29 16.00
C ASP A 408 17.20 4.49 15.37
N PHE A 409 16.30 5.10 16.15
CA PHE A 409 15.55 6.32 15.84
C PHE A 409 15.70 7.37 16.97
N THR A 410 16.75 7.28 17.78
CA THR A 410 17.00 8.19 18.91
C THR A 410 17.13 9.64 18.44
N ASN A 411 17.77 9.87 17.30
CA ASN A 411 17.90 11.21 16.73
C ASN A 411 16.54 11.77 16.28
N LEU A 412 15.74 10.97 15.56
CA LEU A 412 14.37 11.35 15.19
C LEU A 412 13.53 11.68 16.43
N LYS A 413 13.58 10.84 17.46
CA LYS A 413 12.90 11.07 18.75
C LYS A 413 13.30 12.40 19.38
N LYS A 414 14.60 12.72 19.40
CA LYS A 414 15.13 13.99 19.92
C LYS A 414 14.61 15.18 19.11
N LYS A 415 14.69 15.12 17.78
CA LYS A 415 14.22 16.20 16.87
C LYS A 415 12.72 16.44 17.02
N LEU A 416 11.92 15.38 17.07
CA LEU A 416 10.48 15.47 17.31
C LEU A 416 10.16 16.12 18.66
N ARG A 417 10.88 15.76 19.72
CA ARG A 417 10.72 16.38 21.04
C ARG A 417 11.01 17.88 21.00
N THR A 418 12.10 18.29 20.33
CA THR A 418 12.44 19.71 20.15
C THR A 418 11.35 20.46 19.39
N GLU A 419 10.84 19.91 18.29
CA GLU A 419 9.81 20.55 17.48
C GLU A 419 8.48 20.71 18.23
N LEU A 420 8.09 19.70 19.02
CA LEU A 420 6.90 19.75 19.86
C LEU A 420 7.02 20.81 20.97
N ASN A 421 8.19 20.91 21.60
CA ASN A 421 8.44 21.94 22.62
C ASN A 421 8.40 23.34 22.03
N ARG A 422 9.02 23.55 20.85
CA ARG A 422 8.99 24.83 20.15
C ARG A 422 7.56 25.26 19.81
N THR A 423 6.76 24.34 19.28
CA THR A 423 5.34 24.60 18.98
C THR A 423 4.57 25.00 20.24
N HIS A 424 4.83 24.34 21.37
CA HIS A 424 4.20 24.67 22.65
C HIS A 424 4.63 26.06 23.18
N GLU A 425 5.90 26.43 23.05
CA GLU A 425 6.39 27.76 23.39
C GLU A 425 5.76 28.84 22.51
N ASP A 426 5.70 28.62 21.20
CA ASP A 426 5.05 29.53 20.24
C ASP A 426 3.56 29.72 20.56
N ASP A 427 2.85 28.63 20.87
CA ASP A 427 1.44 28.66 21.29
C ASP A 427 1.26 29.42 22.62
N LEU A 428 2.16 29.24 23.59
CA LEU A 428 2.15 29.99 24.84
C LEU A 428 2.43 31.48 24.63
N HIS A 429 3.38 31.82 23.76
CA HIS A 429 3.68 33.20 23.38
C HIS A 429 2.47 33.85 22.70
N LEU A 430 1.79 33.13 21.80
CA LEU A 430 0.54 33.59 21.19
C LEU A 430 -0.56 33.80 22.24
N ARG A 431 -0.75 32.88 23.18
CA ARG A 431 -1.75 33.00 24.26
C ARG A 431 -1.50 34.20 25.19
N LYS A 432 -0.23 34.50 25.52
CA LYS A 432 0.13 35.68 26.32
C LYS A 432 -0.22 37.00 25.62
N ASN A 433 -0.32 36.98 24.29
CA ASN A 433 -0.68 38.15 23.48
C ASN A 433 -2.19 38.26 23.18
N VAL A 434 -3.02 37.35 23.72
CA VAL A 434 -4.49 37.41 23.57
C VAL A 434 -5.12 38.11 24.79
N PRO A 435 -5.95 39.15 24.61
CA PRO A 435 -6.63 39.83 25.71
C PRO A 435 -7.50 38.87 26.53
N ALA A 436 -7.49 39.03 27.86
CA ALA A 436 -8.09 38.11 28.84
C ALA A 436 -9.64 37.93 28.74
N SER A 437 -10.32 38.62 27.83
CA SER A 437 -11.79 38.64 27.73
C SER A 437 -12.39 37.66 26.72
N SER A 438 -11.60 36.80 26.08
CA SER A 438 -12.09 35.94 25.01
C SER A 438 -11.94 34.44 25.29
N THR A 439 -13.07 33.75 25.48
CA THR A 439 -13.19 32.29 25.58
C THR A 439 -13.26 31.65 24.20
N PHE A 440 -12.44 30.62 23.95
CA PHE A 440 -12.47 29.85 22.70
C PHE A 440 -12.24 28.35 22.95
N THR A 441 -12.99 27.52 22.25
CA THR A 441 -12.90 26.05 22.25
C THR A 441 -12.17 25.56 20.99
N TRP A 442 -11.33 24.53 21.15
CA TRP A 442 -10.65 23.86 20.04
C TRP A 442 -11.59 22.82 19.43
N ASN A 443 -11.83 22.88 18.12
CA ASN A 443 -12.42 21.78 17.36
C ASN A 443 -11.52 21.45 16.17
N VAL A 444 -11.16 20.17 16.04
CA VAL A 444 -10.52 19.62 14.84
C VAL A 444 -11.62 19.38 13.81
N ARG A 445 -11.50 19.92 12.60
CA ARG A 445 -12.40 19.61 11.47
C ARG A 445 -11.59 19.12 10.29
N GLU A 446 -11.91 17.94 9.78
CA GLU A 446 -11.58 17.55 8.41
C GLU A 446 -12.39 18.42 7.43
N MET A 447 -11.70 19.02 6.46
CA MET A 447 -12.34 19.70 5.34
C MET A 447 -12.67 18.66 4.26
N ILE A 448 -13.75 17.90 4.41
CA ILE A 448 -14.36 17.27 3.23
C ILE A 448 -15.49 18.18 2.78
N LYS A 449 -15.23 18.83 1.65
CA LYS A 449 -16.10 18.86 0.46
C LYS A 449 -15.48 19.89 -0.48
N ASN A 450 -14.93 19.41 -1.58
CA ASN A 450 -15.22 20.02 -2.86
C ASN A 450 -15.25 18.93 -3.91
N HIS A 451 -16.47 18.69 -4.39
CA HIS A 451 -16.70 18.26 -5.76
C HIS A 451 -15.80 19.07 -6.68
N ASP A 452 -14.85 18.40 -7.33
CA ASP A 452 -14.41 18.81 -8.64
C ASP A 452 -14.27 17.55 -9.48
N LYS A 453 -15.19 17.45 -10.44
CA LYS A 453 -15.07 16.62 -11.63
C LYS A 453 -13.73 16.94 -12.30
N TYR A 454 -12.84 15.97 -12.43
CA TYR A 454 -12.02 15.74 -13.62
C TYR A 454 -11.64 14.27 -13.68
#